data_AF-A0A950XJK4-F1
#
_entry.id   AF-A0A950XJK4-F1
#
_cell.length_a   1.000
_cell.length_b   1.000
_cell.length_c   1.000
_cell.angle_alpha   90.00
_cell.angle_beta   90.00
_cell.angle_gamma   90.00
#
_symmetry.space_group_name_H-M   'P 1'
#
loop_
_entity.id
_entity.type
_entity.pdbx_description
1 polymer ?
#
loop_
_entity_poly.entity_id
_entity_poly.type
_entity_poly.pdbx_seq_one_letter_code
_entity_poly.pdbx_strand_id
1 'polypeptide(L)'
;PERSEGLGGEAFGRLILLYDPEGSDAWDGTMRLVVYIQADLDSHEAVDPLLPEVAWSWLVDALQAREEHVTALGGTVTATTSVRYGDISGPPRAHQLELRASWTAITPELGTHVEAFCEVLEHAAGLPPVGVTDLGSRSRA
;
A
#
# COMPACT_ATOMS: atom_id res chain seq x y z
N PRO A 1 -31.33 -11.69 -0.77
CA PRO A 1 -30.20 -10.75 -0.92
C PRO A 1 -29.01 -11.28 -0.12
N GLU A 2 -28.21 -12.10 -0.76
CA GLU A 2 -26.96 -12.62 -0.22
C GLU A 2 -26.00 -11.43 -0.10
N ARG A 3 -25.74 -10.99 1.13
CA ARG A 3 -24.60 -10.11 1.38
C ARG A 3 -23.38 -10.98 1.22
N SER A 4 -22.61 -10.74 0.16
CA SER A 4 -21.23 -11.18 0.09
C SER A 4 -20.54 -10.76 1.39
N GLU A 5 -20.19 -11.72 2.24
CA GLU A 5 -19.16 -11.53 3.25
C GLU A 5 -17.87 -11.22 2.48
N GLY A 6 -17.56 -9.93 2.33
CA GLY A 6 -16.31 -9.47 1.73
C GLY A 6 -15.18 -9.82 2.69
N LEU A 7 -14.61 -11.02 2.51
CA LEU A 7 -13.46 -11.56 3.23
C LEU A 7 -12.13 -11.00 2.69
N GLY A 8 -12.08 -9.72 2.33
CA GLY A 8 -10.85 -9.04 1.91
C GLY A 8 -11.00 -7.55 2.14
N GLY A 9 -10.07 -6.97 2.90
CA GLY A 9 -10.03 -5.53 3.15
C GLY A 9 -10.07 -4.77 1.83
N GLU A 10 -10.88 -3.71 1.77
CA GLU A 10 -10.91 -2.83 0.61
C GLU A 10 -9.59 -2.03 0.60
N ALA A 11 -8.77 -2.25 -0.43
CA ALA A 11 -7.57 -1.46 -0.66
C ALA A 11 -7.77 -0.51 -1.84
N PHE A 12 -7.37 0.73 -1.65
CA PHE A 12 -7.43 1.79 -2.63
C PHE A 12 -6.04 2.40 -2.80
N GLY A 13 -5.61 2.55 -4.05
CA GLY A 13 -4.34 3.16 -4.39
C GLY A 13 -4.50 4.29 -5.40
N ARG A 14 -3.68 5.32 -5.29
CA ARG A 14 -3.51 6.39 -6.27
C ARG A 14 -2.03 6.65 -6.47
N LEU A 15 -1.59 6.58 -7.72
CA LEU A 15 -0.26 7.02 -8.15
C LEU A 15 -0.41 8.29 -8.99
N ILE A 16 0.36 9.32 -8.64
CA ILE A 16 0.36 10.63 -9.29
C ILE A 16 1.77 10.87 -9.82
N LEU A 17 1.87 11.20 -11.11
CA LEU A 17 3.10 11.67 -11.73
C LEU A 17 3.04 13.19 -11.87
N LEU A 18 4.05 13.86 -11.34
CA LEU A 18 4.33 15.26 -11.61
C LEU A 18 5.54 15.32 -12.55
N TYR A 19 5.43 16.09 -13.63
CA TYR A 19 6.49 16.28 -14.59
C TYR A 19 6.75 17.77 -14.82
N ASP A 20 8.01 18.17 -14.65
CA ASP A 20 8.51 19.48 -14.99
C ASP A 20 9.76 19.32 -15.89
N PRO A 21 9.69 19.71 -17.18
CA PRO A 21 10.82 19.57 -18.09
C PRO A 21 12.01 20.47 -17.74
N GLU A 22 11.80 21.58 -17.02
CA GLU A 22 12.86 22.47 -16.57
C GLU A 22 13.50 22.00 -15.25
N GLY A 23 12.88 21.00 -14.61
CA GLY A 23 13.28 20.49 -13.30
C GLY A 23 12.76 21.34 -12.15
N SER A 24 12.61 20.73 -10.98
CA SER A 24 12.15 21.44 -9.78
C SER A 24 13.13 21.27 -8.62
N ASP A 25 13.53 22.40 -8.03
CA ASP A 25 14.31 22.42 -6.79
C ASP A 25 13.56 21.79 -5.61
N ALA A 26 12.21 21.75 -5.66
CA ALA A 26 11.39 21.19 -4.59
C ALA A 26 11.53 19.66 -4.46
N TRP A 27 11.92 18.97 -5.53
CA TRP A 27 12.06 17.51 -5.53
C TRP A 27 13.30 17.00 -6.27
N ASP A 28 14.25 17.88 -6.59
CA ASP A 28 15.57 17.55 -7.15
C ASP A 28 15.50 16.65 -8.40
N GLY A 29 14.66 17.04 -9.36
CA GLY A 29 14.52 16.31 -10.62
C GLY A 29 13.37 16.78 -11.50
N THR A 30 13.18 16.09 -12.62
CA THR A 30 12.13 16.41 -13.62
C THR A 30 10.84 15.62 -13.39
N MET A 31 10.92 14.48 -12.72
CA MET A 31 9.79 13.57 -12.51
C MET A 31 9.65 13.22 -11.03
N ARG A 32 8.51 13.56 -10.44
CA ARG A 32 8.17 13.23 -9.05
C ARG A 32 6.95 12.34 -9.02
N LEU A 33 7.09 11.16 -8.44
CA LEU A 33 5.97 10.27 -8.17
C LEU A 33 5.47 10.50 -6.76
N VAL A 34 4.15 10.56 -6.61
CA VAL A 34 3.46 10.66 -5.32
C VAL A 34 2.45 9.53 -5.25
N VAL A 35 2.49 8.77 -4.18
CA VAL A 35 1.62 7.63 -3.95
C VAL A 35 0.77 7.86 -2.70
N TYR A 36 -0.47 7.41 -2.80
CA TYR A 36 -1.43 7.31 -1.71
C TYR A 36 -2.03 5.91 -1.75
N ILE A 37 -1.86 5.13 -0.69
CA ILE A 37 -2.48 3.81 -0.51
C ILE A 37 -3.25 3.83 0.79
N GLN A 38 -4.47 3.31 0.75
CA GLN A 38 -5.32 3.12 1.92
C GLN A 38 -5.84 1.69 1.90
N ALA A 39 -5.81 1.01 3.03
CA ALA A 39 -6.38 -0.32 3.18
C ALA A 39 -7.14 -0.45 4.49
N ASP A 40 -8.30 -1.10 4.44
CA ASP A 40 -8.99 -1.57 5.63
C ASP A 40 -8.34 -2.86 6.12
N LEU A 41 -8.03 -2.89 7.42
CA LEU A 41 -7.35 -4.02 8.04
C LEU A 41 -8.28 -4.81 8.96
N ASP A 42 -8.03 -6.11 9.02
CA ASP A 42 -8.68 -6.96 9.99
C ASP A 42 -8.13 -6.72 11.40
N SER A 43 -9.01 -6.90 12.39
CA SER A 43 -8.68 -6.63 13.81
C SER A 43 -7.50 -7.43 14.37
N HIS A 44 -7.13 -8.54 13.73
CA HIS A 44 -5.98 -9.36 14.11
C HIS A 44 -4.66 -8.81 13.56
N GLU A 45 -4.67 -8.14 12.40
CA GLU A 45 -3.48 -7.53 11.80
C GLU A 45 -3.18 -6.17 12.42
N ALA A 46 -4.23 -5.42 12.74
CA ALA A 46 -4.12 -4.06 13.25
C ALA A 46 -3.58 -3.92 14.69
N VAL A 47 -3.33 -5.05 15.38
CA VAL A 47 -2.70 -5.06 16.71
C VAL A 47 -1.18 -5.19 16.63
N ASP A 48 -0.61 -5.39 15.45
CA ASP A 48 0.84 -5.43 15.27
C ASP A 48 1.43 -4.00 15.39
N PRO A 49 2.28 -3.72 16.40
CA PRO A 49 2.93 -2.42 16.52
C PRO A 49 3.92 -2.11 15.38
N LEU A 50 4.38 -3.12 14.63
CA LEU A 50 5.32 -2.98 13.52
C LEU A 50 4.64 -2.80 12.15
N LEU A 51 3.30 -2.79 12.12
CA LEU A 51 2.54 -2.65 10.90
C LEU A 51 2.96 -1.42 10.06
N PRO A 52 3.23 -0.23 10.63
CA PRO A 52 3.73 0.90 9.85
C PRO A 52 5.08 0.64 9.17
N GLU A 53 6.01 0.00 9.89
CA GLU A 53 7.34 -0.35 9.38
C GLU A 53 7.27 -1.40 8.29
N VAL A 54 6.41 -2.41 8.43
CA VAL A 54 6.18 -3.45 7.43
C VAL A 54 5.55 -2.85 6.18
N ALA A 55 4.53 -2.01 6.33
CA ALA A 55 3.91 -1.34 5.19
C ALA A 55 4.88 -0.40 4.46
N TRP A 56 5.79 0.25 5.20
CA TRP A 56 6.86 1.04 4.60
C TRP A 56 7.87 0.15 3.85
N SER A 57 8.21 -1.02 4.40
CA SER A 57 9.16 -1.93 3.75
C SER A 57 8.62 -2.46 2.43
N TRP A 58 7.31 -2.73 2.31
CA TRP A 58 6.72 -3.13 1.01
C TRP A 58 7.08 -2.17 -0.12
N LEU A 59 7.02 -0.85 0.13
CA LEU A 59 7.39 0.15 -0.88
C LEU A 59 8.88 0.16 -1.16
N VAL A 60 9.71 0.10 -0.11
CA VAL A 60 11.17 0.11 -0.25
C VAL A 60 11.63 -1.12 -1.04
N ASP A 61 11.13 -2.29 -0.67
CA ASP A 61 11.47 -3.58 -1.27
C ASP A 61 11.01 -3.64 -2.73
N ALA A 62 9.77 -3.20 -3.02
CA ALA A 62 9.25 -3.17 -4.39
C ALA A 62 10.05 -2.24 -5.31
N LEU A 63 10.53 -1.11 -4.80
CA LEU A 63 11.40 -0.20 -5.55
C LEU A 63 12.81 -0.78 -5.74
N GLN A 64 13.38 -1.39 -4.70
CA GLN A 64 14.73 -1.97 -4.75
C GLN A 64 14.81 -3.23 -5.63
N ALA A 65 13.77 -4.06 -5.64
CA ALA A 65 13.70 -5.30 -6.44
C ALA A 65 13.81 -5.05 -7.96
N ARG A 66 13.56 -3.82 -8.41
CA ARG A 66 13.61 -3.43 -9.82
C ARG A 66 14.90 -2.70 -10.21
N GLU A 67 15.90 -2.67 -9.31
CA GLU A 67 17.21 -2.00 -9.49
C GLU A 67 17.11 -0.53 -9.94
N GLU A 68 15.98 0.12 -9.63
CA GLU A 68 15.67 1.47 -10.06
C GLU A 68 16.40 2.50 -9.21
N HIS A 69 17.01 3.47 -9.88
CA HIS A 69 17.64 4.57 -9.19
C HIS A 69 16.56 5.61 -8.90
N VAL A 70 15.96 5.52 -7.71
CA VAL A 70 15.11 6.57 -7.15
C VAL A 70 15.92 7.45 -6.21
N THR A 71 15.61 8.74 -6.17
CA THR A 71 16.15 9.67 -5.16
C THR A 71 15.02 10.29 -4.34
N ALA A 72 15.40 10.92 -3.22
CA ALA A 72 14.47 11.65 -2.37
C ALA A 72 13.20 10.85 -1.99
N LEU A 73 13.35 9.54 -1.77
CA LEU A 73 12.29 8.67 -1.27
C LEU A 73 11.95 9.09 0.16
N GLY A 74 10.69 9.39 0.40
CA GLY A 74 10.20 9.74 1.73
C GLY A 74 8.68 9.64 1.78
N GLY A 75 8.16 9.47 2.99
CA GLY A 75 6.74 9.29 3.21
C GLY A 75 6.38 9.09 4.66
N THR A 76 5.11 8.79 4.88
CA THR A 76 4.52 8.49 6.18
C THR A 76 3.59 7.30 6.02
N VAL A 77 3.62 6.41 7.01
CA VAL A 77 2.59 5.39 7.19
C VAL A 77 1.82 5.70 8.47
N THR A 78 0.50 5.66 8.38
CA THR A 78 -0.40 5.94 9.50
C THR A 78 -1.35 4.76 9.68
N ALA A 79 -1.29 4.13 10.85
CA ALA A 79 -2.25 3.10 11.27
C ALA A 79 -3.27 3.73 12.23
N THR A 80 -4.54 3.70 11.86
CA THR A 80 -5.64 4.27 12.65
C THR A 80 -6.51 3.15 13.21
N THR A 81 -6.76 3.18 14.52
CA THR A 81 -7.75 2.31 15.18
C THR A 81 -8.90 3.15 15.71
N SER A 82 -10.10 2.90 15.22
CA SER A 82 -11.32 3.58 15.64
C SER A 82 -12.21 2.63 16.44
N VAL A 83 -12.61 3.02 17.65
CA VAL A 83 -13.61 2.31 18.46
C VAL A 83 -14.86 3.16 18.54
N ARG A 84 -16.01 2.58 18.15
CA ARG A 84 -17.31 3.28 18.16
C ARG A 84 -18.05 2.97 19.46
N TYR A 85 -18.70 3.99 20.04
CA TYR A 85 -19.51 3.89 21.26
C TYR A 85 -20.88 4.52 21.02
N GLY A 86 -21.92 4.05 21.73
CA GLY A 86 -23.28 4.56 21.58
C GLY A 86 -23.97 4.08 20.31
N ASP A 87 -24.86 4.89 19.74
CA ASP A 87 -25.70 4.55 18.57
C ASP A 87 -25.03 4.92 17.22
N ILE A 88 -23.70 4.75 17.13
CA ILE A 88 -22.96 4.99 15.90
C ILE A 88 -23.00 3.71 15.06
N SER A 89 -23.58 3.80 13.86
CA SER A 89 -23.66 2.68 12.91
C SER A 89 -22.29 2.26 12.38
N GLY A 90 -22.11 0.97 12.11
CA GLY A 90 -20.89 0.39 11.54
C GLY A 90 -20.22 -0.62 12.48
N PRO A 91 -19.08 -1.19 12.09
CA PRO A 91 -18.39 -2.17 12.92
C PRO A 91 -17.88 -1.52 14.24
N PRO A 92 -17.96 -2.22 15.39
CA PRO A 92 -17.56 -1.67 16.69
C PRO A 92 -16.11 -1.18 16.74
N ARG A 93 -15.24 -1.83 15.96
CA ARG A 93 -13.86 -1.43 15.72
C ARG A 93 -13.60 -1.38 14.23
N ALA A 94 -12.86 -0.38 13.78
CA ALA A 94 -12.33 -0.30 12.42
C ALA A 94 -10.85 0.03 12.48
N HIS A 95 -10.10 -0.59 11.58
CA HIS A 95 -8.67 -0.39 11.48
C HIS A 95 -8.33 -0.04 10.04
N GLN A 96 -7.49 0.98 9.89
CA GLN A 96 -7.19 1.53 8.57
C GLN A 96 -5.70 1.83 8.52
N LEU A 97 -5.06 1.36 7.46
CA LEU A 97 -3.69 1.69 7.10
C LEU A 97 -3.72 2.75 6.00
N GLU A 98 -2.89 3.77 6.14
CA GLU A 98 -2.68 4.78 5.11
C GLU A 98 -1.18 4.96 4.87
N LEU A 99 -0.73 4.77 3.64
CA LEU A 99 0.63 5.03 3.20
C LEU A 99 0.61 6.22 2.24
N ARG A 100 1.40 7.24 2.56
CA ARG A 100 1.67 8.39 1.68
C ARG A 100 3.16 8.48 1.44
N ALA A 101 3.60 8.38 0.20
CA ALA A 101 5.02 8.48 -0.10
C ALA A 101 5.25 9.23 -1.40
N SER A 102 6.50 9.60 -1.62
CA SER A 102 6.92 10.20 -2.87
C SER A 102 8.41 9.97 -3.11
N TRP A 103 8.79 9.85 -4.37
CA TRP A 103 10.17 9.66 -4.81
C TRP A 103 10.39 10.29 -6.18
N THR A 104 11.63 10.65 -6.46
CA THR A 104 12.03 11.26 -7.73
C THR A 104 12.59 10.17 -8.62
N ALA A 105 12.06 10.07 -9.84
CA ALA A 105 12.54 9.14 -10.84
C ALA A 105 13.76 9.75 -11.56
N ILE A 106 14.86 9.01 -11.63
CA ILE A 106 16.08 9.45 -12.33
C ILE A 106 16.01 9.11 -13.83
N THR A 107 15.18 8.14 -14.21
CA THR A 107 14.99 7.71 -15.59
C THR A 107 13.54 7.94 -16.04
N PRO A 108 13.28 8.04 -17.36
CA PRO A 108 11.91 8.14 -17.88
C PRO A 108 11.19 6.77 -17.94
N GLU A 109 11.80 5.69 -17.46
CA GLU A 109 11.19 4.36 -17.42
C GLU A 109 10.16 4.29 -16.29
N LEU A 110 8.94 4.75 -16.57
CA LEU A 110 7.88 4.83 -15.55
C LEU A 110 7.19 3.49 -15.27
N GLY A 111 7.34 2.49 -16.16
CA GLY A 111 6.65 1.21 -16.04
C GLY A 111 7.01 0.49 -14.74
N THR A 112 8.30 0.46 -14.40
CA THR A 112 8.83 -0.17 -13.18
C THR A 112 8.30 0.49 -11.91
N HIS A 113 8.11 1.81 -11.90
CA HIS A 113 7.49 2.51 -10.77
C HIS A 113 6.01 2.18 -10.61
N VAL A 114 5.28 2.01 -11.72
CA VAL A 114 3.88 1.60 -11.69
C VAL A 114 3.75 0.16 -11.17
N GLU A 115 4.64 -0.73 -11.61
CA GLU A 115 4.69 -2.11 -11.11
C GLU A 115 4.99 -2.18 -9.62
N ALA A 116 5.97 -1.41 -9.14
CA ALA A 116 6.26 -1.32 -7.71
C ALA A 116 5.04 -0.82 -6.92
N PHE A 117 4.32 0.20 -7.44
CA PHE A 117 3.08 0.66 -6.83
C PHE A 117 1.99 -0.43 -6.79
N CYS A 118 1.80 -1.17 -7.89
CA CYS A 118 0.84 -2.27 -7.95
C CYS A 118 1.18 -3.35 -6.93
N GLU A 119 2.45 -3.73 -6.81
CA GLU A 119 2.90 -4.72 -5.84
C GLU A 119 2.57 -4.30 -4.41
N VAL A 120 2.85 -3.05 -4.03
CA VAL A 120 2.49 -2.54 -2.69
C VAL A 120 0.97 -2.53 -2.49
N LEU A 121 0.20 -2.21 -3.53
CA LEU A 121 -1.27 -2.24 -3.46
C LEU A 121 -1.79 -3.68 -3.31
N GLU A 122 -1.17 -4.67 -3.96
CA GLU A 122 -1.49 -6.09 -3.80
C GLU A 122 -1.23 -6.55 -2.36
N HIS A 123 -0.11 -6.13 -1.76
CA HIS A 123 0.21 -6.43 -0.36
C HIS A 123 -0.81 -5.79 0.58
N ALA A 124 -1.15 -4.52 0.35
CA ALA A 124 -2.15 -3.81 1.14
C ALA A 124 -3.57 -4.40 0.99
N ALA A 125 -3.87 -5.02 -0.15
CA ALA A 125 -5.12 -5.74 -0.40
C ALA A 125 -5.13 -7.17 0.19
N GLY A 126 -4.02 -7.64 0.76
CA GLY A 126 -3.88 -9.00 1.28
C GLY A 126 -3.85 -10.07 0.18
N LEU A 127 -3.48 -9.71 -1.05
CA LEU A 127 -3.37 -10.68 -2.14
C LEU A 127 -2.13 -11.58 -1.93
N PRO A 128 -2.25 -12.88 -2.19
CA PRO A 128 -1.10 -13.77 -2.10
C PRO A 128 -0.06 -13.39 -3.16
N PRO A 129 1.24 -13.53 -2.85
CA PRO A 129 2.28 -13.27 -3.83
C PRO A 129 2.13 -14.17 -5.05
N VAL A 130 2.50 -13.63 -6.21
CA VAL A 130 2.39 -14.34 -7.49
C VAL A 130 3.12 -15.69 -7.45
N GLY A 131 2.47 -16.74 -7.95
CA GLY A 131 3.04 -18.09 -8.01
C GLY A 131 2.84 -18.94 -6.75
N VAL A 132 2.24 -18.40 -5.69
CA VAL A 132 1.80 -19.21 -4.53
C VAL A 132 0.38 -19.72 -4.77
N THR A 133 0.23 -21.04 -4.83
CA THR A 133 -1.08 -21.71 -4.86
C THR A 133 -1.39 -22.24 -3.47
N ASP A 134 -2.56 -21.90 -2.93
CA ASP A 134 -3.02 -22.46 -1.65
C ASP A 134 -3.23 -23.97 -1.79
N LEU A 135 -2.46 -24.74 -1.01
CA LEU A 135 -2.65 -26.17 -0.87
C LEU A 135 -3.80 -26.39 0.11
N GLY A 136 -5.04 -26.25 -0.38
CA GLY A 136 -6.24 -26.37 0.42
C GLY A 136 -6.21 -27.59 1.35
N SER A 137 -6.57 -27.38 2.62
CA SER A 137 -6.53 -28.47 3.61
C SER A 137 -7.48 -29.58 3.17
N ARG A 138 -6.92 -30.74 2.79
CA ARG A 138 -7.74 -31.93 2.55
C ARG A 138 -8.34 -32.34 3.89
N SER A 139 -9.62 -32.06 4.08
CA SER A 139 -10.42 -32.69 5.13
C SER A 139 -10.24 -34.20 5.00
N ARG A 140 -9.60 -34.82 5.99
CA ARG A 140 -9.58 -36.27 6.14
C ARG A 140 -10.98 -36.69 6.56
N ALA A 141 -11.69 -37.31 5.63
CA ALA A 141 -12.88 -38.11 5.90
C ALA A 141 -12.54 -39.31 6.79
#